data_AF-A0A2H3DIA9-F1
#
_entry.id   AF-A0A2H3DIA9-F1
#
_cell.length_a   1.000
_cell.length_b   1.000
_cell.length_c   1.000
_cell.angle_alpha   90.00
_cell.angle_beta   90.00
_cell.angle_gamma   90.00
#
_symmetry.space_group_name_H-M   'P 1'
#
loop_
_entity.id
_entity.type
_entity.pdbx_description
1 polymer ?
#
loop_
_entity_poly.entity_id
_entity_poly.type
_entity_poly.pdbx_seq_one_letter_code
_entity_poly.pdbx_strand_id
1 'polypeptide(L)'
;MVPRTLALHSSAITSTVLKSCRFAHNDFYMTAQGRRKPIKSPDFLPLQYLSQEEKKRLSSPPPDPSELKDLVLQERYEGARRLRIHLLSLQVPIQRDIIYADAALHYIESQPKDFVQEFVAWLSLVPQKHEMPGWGSPFSRIQRFLFSTGVPDVSFPIVTQFGVVAASMGYLKDIWPRLGQTLTLLADPASGLNYLTDIERAAVQYEKGLHPERVLQIEQYYRAMMINACCHMGWLQQAVNLLHKSNETRLPQDTYQLILHKLREDGDEDGVEIAKKIIVAHEATVAWQMRSTLLMRSRYHRYYGAQAIQKGSGTEP
;
A
#
# COMPACT_ATOMS: atom_id res chain seq x y z
N MET A 1 -28.94 19.65 29.58
CA MET A 1 -27.60 19.04 29.82
C MET A 1 -26.98 18.79 28.46
N VAL A 2 -25.95 19.56 28.10
CA VAL A 2 -25.27 19.50 26.80
C VAL A 2 -24.04 18.59 26.96
N PRO A 3 -23.82 17.58 26.10
CA PRO A 3 -22.59 16.80 26.18
C PRO A 3 -21.43 17.60 25.58
N ARG A 4 -20.35 17.73 26.37
CA ARG A 4 -19.09 18.34 25.96
C ARG A 4 -18.45 17.49 24.86
N THR A 5 -18.30 18.07 23.67
CA THR A 5 -17.47 17.55 22.58
C THR A 5 -16.00 17.66 22.98
N LEU A 6 -15.35 16.52 23.21
CA LEU A 6 -13.88 16.45 23.33
C LEU A 6 -13.29 16.51 21.91
N ALA A 7 -12.66 17.63 21.58
CA ALA A 7 -11.87 17.77 20.38
C ALA A 7 -10.60 16.90 20.49
N LEU A 8 -10.57 15.79 19.76
CA LEU A 8 -9.35 15.01 19.55
C LEU A 8 -8.47 15.73 18.53
N HIS A 9 -7.34 16.27 19.00
CA HIS A 9 -6.30 16.80 18.12
C HIS A 9 -5.67 15.65 17.31
N SER A 10 -5.84 15.70 15.99
CA SER A 10 -5.15 14.84 15.03
C SER A 10 -3.67 15.22 14.97
N SER A 11 -2.81 14.46 15.66
CA SER A 11 -1.35 14.64 15.62
C SER A 11 -0.68 13.60 14.73
N ALA A 12 -0.20 14.04 13.57
CA ALA A 12 1.10 13.76 12.92
C ALA A 12 1.85 12.40 13.07
N ILE A 13 1.21 11.28 13.38
CA ILE A 13 1.91 9.98 13.60
C ILE A 13 1.97 9.09 12.33
N THR A 14 1.11 9.33 11.33
CA THR A 14 0.99 8.45 10.16
C THR A 14 2.09 8.60 9.09
N SER A 15 2.95 9.63 9.13
CA SER A 15 3.94 9.88 8.07
C SER A 15 5.31 9.21 8.28
N THR A 16 5.64 8.79 9.51
CA THR A 16 7.01 8.37 9.83
C THR A 16 7.25 6.87 9.63
N VAL A 17 6.21 6.04 9.80
CA VAL A 17 6.35 4.57 9.77
C VAL A 17 6.52 4.02 8.33
N LEU A 18 5.96 4.66 7.31
CA LEU A 18 6.14 4.24 5.91
C LEU A 18 7.50 4.65 5.30
N LYS A 19 8.28 5.50 5.98
CA LYS A 19 9.62 5.87 5.50
C LYS A 19 10.69 4.83 5.85
N SER A 20 10.48 3.97 6.84
CA SER A 20 11.51 3.01 7.31
C SER A 20 11.57 1.71 6.51
N CYS A 21 10.68 1.49 5.54
CA CYS A 21 10.74 0.33 4.63
C CYS A 21 11.36 0.66 3.26
N ARG A 22 12.06 1.80 3.13
CA ARG A 22 12.88 2.07 1.95
C ARG A 22 14.20 1.33 2.06
N PHE A 23 14.35 0.29 1.24
CA PHE A 23 15.65 -0.29 0.92
C PHE A 23 16.65 0.82 0.54
N ALA A 24 17.85 0.70 1.08
CA ALA A 24 18.95 1.62 0.96
C ALA A 24 19.17 2.09 -0.48
N HIS A 25 18.88 3.37 -0.76
CA HIS A 25 19.57 4.12 -1.79
C HIS A 25 19.49 5.63 -1.52
N ASN A 26 20.67 6.20 -1.28
CA ASN A 26 21.03 7.62 -1.31
C ASN A 26 20.52 8.50 -0.17
N ASP A 27 21.13 8.33 1.00
CA ASP A 27 20.99 9.24 2.13
C ASP A 27 21.78 10.55 1.91
N PHE A 28 21.07 11.61 1.54
CA PHE A 28 21.55 12.99 1.53
C PHE A 28 20.76 13.81 2.54
N TYR A 29 21.41 14.71 3.27
CA TYR A 29 20.72 15.77 4.00
C TYR A 29 20.88 17.12 3.28
N MET A 30 19.85 17.96 3.41
CA MET A 30 19.84 19.32 2.87
C MET A 30 20.40 20.28 3.93
N THR A 31 21.42 21.06 3.57
CA THR A 31 21.90 22.14 4.45
C THR A 31 20.94 23.33 4.43
N ALA A 32 21.06 24.24 5.41
CA ALA A 32 20.31 25.51 5.44
C ALA A 32 20.50 26.39 4.18
N GLN A 33 21.50 26.07 3.34
CA GLN A 33 21.78 26.73 2.05
C GLN A 33 21.25 25.93 0.85
N GLY A 34 20.42 24.91 1.07
CA GLY A 34 19.83 24.10 -0.01
C GLY A 34 20.79 23.17 -0.75
N ARG A 35 22.01 22.96 -0.25
CA ARG A 35 22.99 22.04 -0.88
C ARG A 35 22.83 20.63 -0.33
N ARG A 36 22.80 19.64 -1.23
CA ARG A 36 22.87 18.21 -0.88
C ARG A 36 24.29 17.87 -0.44
N LYS A 37 24.46 17.44 0.81
CA LYS A 37 25.72 16.85 1.26
C LYS A 37 25.55 15.33 1.40
N PRO A 38 26.48 14.53 0.87
CA PRO A 38 26.49 13.10 1.13
C PRO A 38 26.64 12.89 2.63
N ILE A 39 25.83 11.99 3.20
CA ILE A 39 26.09 11.51 4.55
C ILE A 39 27.43 10.78 4.48
N LYS A 40 28.47 11.36 5.10
CA LYS A 40 29.70 10.61 5.35
C LYS A 40 29.26 9.42 6.18
N SER A 41 29.48 8.21 5.66
CA SER A 41 29.25 6.98 6.40
C SER A 41 29.83 7.17 7.80
N PRO A 42 29.09 6.87 8.88
CA PRO A 42 29.63 7.02 10.22
C PRO A 42 30.96 6.26 10.28
N ASP A 43 32.01 6.95 10.71
CA ASP A 43 33.34 6.35 10.89
C ASP A 43 33.16 5.17 11.84
N PHE A 44 33.23 3.95 11.30
CA PHE A 44 33.17 2.74 12.10
C PHE A 44 34.34 2.80 13.07
N LEU A 45 34.06 2.93 14.37
CA LEU A 45 35.08 2.87 15.40
C LEU A 45 35.80 1.52 15.27
N PRO A 46 37.15 1.51 15.22
CA PRO A 46 37.91 0.27 15.17
C PRO A 46 37.48 -0.68 16.30
N LEU A 47 37.32 -1.99 16.01
CA LEU A 47 36.84 -3.03 16.93
C LEU A 47 37.55 -3.05 18.30
N GLN A 48 38.76 -2.50 18.37
CA GLN A 48 39.51 -2.33 19.61
C GLN A 48 38.78 -1.47 20.67
N TYR A 49 37.89 -0.55 20.26
CA TYR A 49 37.13 0.34 21.14
C TYR A 49 35.81 -0.23 21.67
N LEU A 50 35.42 -1.43 21.21
CA LEU A 50 34.25 -2.10 21.78
C LEU A 50 34.55 -2.57 23.21
N SER A 51 33.59 -2.37 24.10
CA SER A 51 33.61 -2.88 25.46
C SER A 51 33.76 -4.42 25.46
N GLN A 52 34.28 -5.00 26.55
CA GLN A 52 34.40 -6.45 26.65
C GLN A 52 33.02 -7.15 26.57
N GLU A 53 31.95 -6.50 27.01
CA GLU A 53 30.59 -7.02 26.85
C GLU A 53 30.14 -7.03 25.40
N GLU A 54 30.45 -6.00 24.62
CA GLU A 54 30.17 -5.96 23.17
C GLU A 54 31.01 -7.01 22.43
N LYS A 55 32.28 -7.18 22.79
CA LYS A 55 33.14 -8.25 22.23
C LYS A 55 32.62 -9.64 22.59
N LYS A 56 32.12 -9.84 23.81
CA LYS A 56 31.50 -11.10 24.24
C LYS A 56 30.18 -11.36 23.50
N ARG A 57 29.36 -10.33 23.29
CA ARG A 57 28.14 -10.40 22.45
C ARG A 57 28.44 -10.67 20.98
N LEU A 58 29.56 -10.19 20.46
CA LEU A 58 30.04 -10.51 19.11
C LEU A 58 30.64 -11.92 19.00
N SER A 59 31.01 -12.54 20.13
CA SER A 59 31.59 -13.89 20.17
C SER A 59 30.54 -15.02 20.30
N SER A 60 29.30 -14.71 20.69
CA SER A 60 28.22 -15.71 20.64
C SER A 60 27.82 -15.95 19.19
N PRO A 61 27.54 -17.21 18.80
CA PRO A 61 27.01 -17.49 17.47
C PRO A 61 25.73 -16.67 17.26
N PRO A 62 25.50 -16.13 16.05
CA PRO A 62 24.29 -15.40 15.76
C PRO A 62 23.08 -16.31 16.07
N PRO A 63 22.02 -15.76 16.70
CA PRO A 63 20.84 -16.55 17.01
C PRO A 63 20.23 -17.09 15.72
N ASP A 64 19.75 -18.34 15.77
CA ASP A 64 19.14 -19.00 14.63
C ASP A 64 17.76 -18.39 14.32
N PRO A 65 17.49 -17.89 13.10
CA PRO A 65 16.16 -17.42 12.72
C PRO A 65 15.05 -18.47 12.90
N SER A 66 15.38 -19.76 12.86
CA SER A 66 14.41 -20.84 13.08
C SER A 66 13.80 -20.80 14.50
N GLU A 67 14.57 -20.36 15.49
CA GLU A 67 14.12 -20.23 16.89
C GLU A 67 12.98 -19.22 17.02
N LEU A 68 12.93 -18.21 16.16
CA LEU A 68 11.85 -17.22 16.16
C LEU A 68 10.49 -17.88 15.88
N LYS A 69 10.45 -18.78 14.91
CA LYS A 69 9.24 -19.55 14.57
C LYS A 69 8.82 -20.44 15.72
N ASP A 70 9.78 -21.14 16.35
CA ASP A 70 9.50 -22.01 17.49
C ASP A 70 8.94 -21.25 18.69
N LEU A 71 9.45 -20.05 18.98
CA LEU A 71 8.92 -19.20 20.06
C LEU A 71 7.48 -18.76 19.79
N VAL A 72 7.13 -18.43 18.53
CA VAL A 72 5.75 -18.08 18.17
C VAL A 72 4.84 -19.31 18.27
N LEU A 73 5.29 -20.48 17.81
CA LEU A 73 4.55 -21.74 17.94
C LEU A 73 4.30 -22.14 19.40
N GLN A 74 5.23 -21.83 20.29
CA GLN A 74 5.11 -22.06 21.74
C GLN A 74 4.34 -20.95 22.47
N GLU A 75 3.74 -20.00 21.75
CA GLU A 75 3.01 -18.83 22.29
C GLU A 75 3.87 -17.94 23.22
N ARG A 76 5.21 -18.00 23.08
CA ARG A 76 6.17 -17.20 23.86
C ARG A 76 6.41 -15.84 23.18
N TYR A 77 5.34 -15.07 22.96
CA TYR A 77 5.36 -13.86 22.12
C TYR A 77 6.32 -12.75 22.58
N GLU A 78 6.52 -12.58 23.89
CA GLU A 78 7.49 -11.62 24.43
C GLU A 78 8.94 -12.05 24.16
N GLY A 79 9.22 -13.35 24.26
CA GLY A 79 10.52 -13.93 23.88
C GLY A 79 10.75 -13.77 22.38
N ALA A 80 9.75 -14.13 21.56
CA ALA A 80 9.79 -13.98 20.12
C ALA A 80 10.03 -12.51 19.70
N ARG A 81 9.39 -11.55 20.38
CA ARG A 81 9.58 -10.12 20.11
C ARG A 81 11.02 -9.68 20.37
N ARG A 82 11.60 -10.05 21.51
CA ARG A 82 13.00 -9.72 21.83
C ARG A 82 13.96 -10.31 20.80
N LEU A 83 13.74 -11.58 20.42
CA LEU A 83 14.54 -12.24 19.39
C LEU A 83 14.40 -11.56 18.03
N ARG A 84 13.17 -11.21 17.60
CA ARG A 84 12.92 -10.47 16.36
C ARG A 84 13.68 -9.15 16.32
N ILE A 85 13.60 -8.35 17.38
CA ILE A 85 14.32 -7.06 17.49
C ILE A 85 15.84 -7.30 17.40
N HIS A 86 16.33 -8.36 18.05
CA HIS A 86 17.75 -8.71 18.00
C HIS A 86 18.21 -9.14 16.60
N LEU A 87 17.46 -10.03 15.92
CA LEU A 87 17.73 -10.46 14.54
C LEU A 87 17.76 -9.26 13.59
N LEU A 88 16.79 -8.34 13.71
CA LEU A 88 16.75 -7.11 12.92
C LEU A 88 17.93 -6.17 13.22
N SER A 89 18.36 -6.06 14.48
CA SER A 89 19.53 -5.25 14.87
C SER A 89 20.84 -5.79 14.27
N LEU A 90 20.91 -7.11 14.07
CA LEU A 90 22.03 -7.80 13.42
C LEU A 90 21.88 -7.88 11.90
N GLN A 91 20.82 -7.30 11.32
CA GLN A 91 20.48 -7.41 9.90
C GLN A 91 20.35 -8.86 9.40
N VAL A 92 20.00 -9.79 10.30
CA VAL A 92 19.74 -11.18 9.93
C VAL A 92 18.38 -11.26 9.26
N PRO A 93 18.28 -11.77 8.03
CA PRO A 93 17.01 -11.87 7.34
C PRO A 93 16.09 -12.87 8.05
N ILE A 94 14.88 -12.41 8.39
CA ILE A 94 13.84 -13.28 8.96
C ILE A 94 13.04 -13.87 7.81
N GLN A 95 13.04 -15.20 7.69
CA GLN A 95 12.22 -15.89 6.70
C GLN A 95 10.74 -15.64 7.01
N ARG A 96 9.96 -15.27 5.99
CA ARG A 96 8.52 -15.05 6.12
C ARG A 96 7.79 -16.36 6.37
N ASP A 97 6.76 -16.33 7.22
CA ASP A 97 5.93 -17.49 7.55
C ASP A 97 4.53 -17.05 8.01
N ILE A 98 3.51 -17.86 7.72
CA ILE A 98 2.12 -17.56 8.09
C ILE A 98 1.90 -17.50 9.60
N ILE A 99 2.74 -18.20 10.38
CA ILE A 99 2.62 -18.25 11.84
C ILE A 99 2.76 -16.86 12.49
N TYR A 100 3.44 -15.92 11.83
CA TYR A 100 3.58 -14.56 12.34
C TYR A 100 2.27 -13.77 12.35
N ALA A 101 1.23 -14.24 11.64
CA ALA A 101 -0.12 -13.71 11.77
C ALA A 101 -0.70 -13.96 13.18
N ASP A 102 -0.35 -15.07 13.83
CA ASP A 102 -0.78 -15.36 15.20
C ASP A 102 -0.07 -14.46 16.22
N ALA A 103 1.22 -14.19 16.01
CA ALA A 103 1.93 -13.18 16.79
C ALA A 103 1.31 -11.79 16.62
N ALA A 104 0.99 -11.39 15.39
CA ALA A 104 0.33 -10.11 15.12
C ALA A 104 -1.02 -10.02 15.86
N LEU A 105 -1.83 -11.08 15.81
CA LEU A 105 -3.12 -11.15 16.51
C LEU A 105 -2.95 -10.97 18.04
N HIS A 106 -1.98 -11.65 18.64
CA HIS A 106 -1.71 -11.53 20.08
C HIS A 106 -1.49 -10.08 20.54
N TYR A 107 -0.77 -9.26 19.75
CA TYR A 107 -0.55 -7.85 20.12
C TYR A 107 -1.83 -7.02 20.03
N ILE A 108 -2.74 -7.30 19.09
CA ILE A 108 -4.03 -6.63 19.08
C ILE A 108 -4.90 -7.08 20.26
N GLU A 109 -4.87 -8.36 20.62
CA GLU A 109 -5.65 -8.90 21.74
C GLU A 109 -5.17 -8.38 23.10
N SER A 110 -3.85 -8.28 23.31
CA SER A 110 -3.25 -7.86 24.58
C SER A 110 -3.14 -6.33 24.76
N GLN A 111 -3.16 -5.57 23.67
CA GLN A 111 -3.09 -4.10 23.64
C GLN A 111 -1.99 -3.47 24.53
N PRO A 112 -0.72 -3.93 24.47
CA PRO A 112 0.37 -3.23 25.13
C PRO A 112 0.55 -1.81 24.57
N LYS A 113 1.30 -0.96 25.26
CA LYS A 113 1.48 0.47 24.91
C LYS A 113 1.81 0.74 23.43
N ASP A 114 2.58 -0.14 22.80
CA ASP A 114 3.04 -0.01 21.40
C ASP A 114 2.41 -1.07 20.47
N PHE A 115 1.19 -1.53 20.79
CA PHE A 115 0.59 -2.68 20.10
C PHE A 115 0.40 -2.48 18.60
N VAL A 116 0.14 -1.25 18.13
CA VAL A 116 -0.04 -0.95 16.70
C VAL A 116 1.28 -1.16 15.94
N GLN A 117 2.39 -0.66 16.47
CA GLN A 117 3.71 -0.84 15.87
C GLN A 117 4.10 -2.32 15.84
N GLU A 118 3.87 -3.02 16.96
CA GLU A 118 4.17 -4.44 17.06
C GLU A 118 3.32 -5.30 16.12
N PHE A 119 2.03 -5.00 16.02
CA PHE A 119 1.12 -5.62 15.07
C PHE A 119 1.64 -5.48 13.63
N VAL A 120 1.94 -4.26 13.19
CA VAL A 120 2.45 -4.00 11.82
C VAL A 120 3.78 -4.69 11.57
N ALA A 121 4.69 -4.68 12.57
CA ALA A 121 5.99 -5.31 12.47
C ALA A 121 5.88 -6.84 12.29
N TRP A 122 4.99 -7.50 13.06
CA TRP A 122 4.71 -8.92 12.89
C TRP A 122 3.99 -9.23 11.58
N LEU A 123 2.99 -8.42 11.21
CA LEU A 123 2.22 -8.64 9.99
C LEU A 123 3.09 -8.56 8.73
N SER A 124 4.14 -7.72 8.75
CA SER A 124 5.11 -7.57 7.66
C SER A 124 6.02 -8.78 7.46
N LEU A 125 6.05 -9.73 8.41
CA LEU A 125 6.75 -11.02 8.30
C LEU A 125 5.86 -12.11 7.68
N VAL A 126 4.58 -11.84 7.42
CA VAL A 126 3.70 -12.78 6.72
C VAL A 126 4.08 -12.82 5.24
N PRO A 127 4.07 -14.01 4.58
CA PRO A 127 4.41 -14.13 3.18
C PRO A 127 3.49 -13.28 2.29
N GLN A 128 4.05 -12.78 1.20
CA GLN A 128 3.28 -12.06 0.19
C GLN A 128 2.35 -13.02 -0.55
N LYS A 129 1.25 -12.52 -1.12
CA LYS A 129 0.23 -13.37 -1.73
C LYS A 129 0.77 -14.27 -2.85
N HIS A 130 1.68 -13.76 -3.68
CA HIS A 130 2.26 -14.54 -4.78
C HIS A 130 3.24 -15.64 -4.30
N GLU A 131 3.75 -15.54 -3.07
CA GLU A 131 4.61 -16.56 -2.45
C GLU A 131 3.79 -17.77 -1.97
N MET A 132 2.46 -17.65 -1.91
CA MET A 132 1.54 -18.69 -1.40
C MET A 132 0.39 -19.01 -2.36
N PRO A 133 0.66 -19.54 -3.56
CA PRO A 133 -0.39 -19.92 -4.49
C PRO A 133 -1.26 -21.04 -3.90
N GLY A 134 -2.59 -20.86 -3.94
CA GLY A 134 -3.56 -21.87 -3.50
C GLY A 134 -3.85 -21.91 -2.00
N TRP A 135 -3.17 -21.10 -1.20
CA TRP A 135 -3.49 -20.96 0.22
C TRP A 135 -4.59 -19.91 0.42
N GLY A 136 -5.45 -20.13 1.41
CA GLY A 136 -6.43 -19.13 1.84
C GLY A 136 -5.76 -17.90 2.48
N SER A 137 -6.54 -16.87 2.78
CA SER A 137 -6.02 -15.67 3.46
C SER A 137 -5.47 -16.04 4.86
N PRO A 138 -4.19 -15.74 5.16
CA PRO A 138 -3.61 -15.98 6.49
C PRO A 138 -4.25 -15.11 7.57
N PHE A 139 -5.07 -14.14 7.18
CA PHE A 139 -5.65 -13.14 8.08
C PHE A 139 -7.04 -13.50 8.59
N SER A 140 -7.54 -14.73 8.37
CA SER A 140 -8.91 -15.09 8.75
C SER A 140 -9.23 -14.82 10.24
N ARG A 141 -8.30 -15.12 11.15
CA ARG A 141 -8.42 -14.84 12.59
C ARG A 141 -8.38 -13.34 12.89
N ILE A 142 -7.42 -12.62 12.31
CA ILE A 142 -7.29 -11.16 12.44
C ILE A 142 -8.54 -10.46 11.93
N GLN A 143 -9.07 -10.84 10.76
CA GLN A 143 -10.30 -10.30 10.21
C GLN A 143 -11.51 -10.57 11.11
N ARG A 144 -11.61 -11.77 11.70
CA ARG A 144 -12.67 -12.08 12.66
C ARG A 144 -12.56 -11.19 13.91
N PHE A 145 -11.36 -11.01 14.43
CA PHE A 145 -11.12 -10.12 15.57
C PHE A 145 -11.48 -8.68 15.21
N LEU A 146 -10.86 -8.10 14.18
CA LEU A 146 -11.05 -6.69 13.81
C LEU A 146 -12.48 -6.34 13.40
N PHE A 147 -13.21 -7.26 12.74
CA PHE A 147 -14.50 -6.93 12.12
C PHE A 147 -15.71 -7.60 12.77
N SER A 148 -15.53 -8.54 13.70
CA SER A 148 -16.65 -9.29 14.30
C SER A 148 -16.74 -9.21 15.82
N THR A 149 -15.65 -8.97 16.54
CA THR A 149 -15.69 -8.96 18.03
C THR A 149 -16.11 -7.61 18.62
N GLY A 150 -16.49 -6.63 17.79
CA GLY A 150 -17.34 -5.51 18.20
C GLY A 150 -16.72 -4.60 19.25
N VAL A 151 -15.40 -4.37 19.22
CA VAL A 151 -14.76 -3.32 20.03
C VAL A 151 -14.54 -2.07 19.16
N PRO A 152 -15.57 -1.21 18.97
CA PRO A 152 -15.50 -0.03 18.10
C PRO A 152 -14.41 0.97 18.54
N ASP A 153 -14.02 0.96 19.82
CA ASP A 153 -13.02 1.87 20.39
C ASP A 153 -11.58 1.44 20.12
N VAL A 154 -11.34 0.17 19.76
CA VAL A 154 -10.00 -0.34 19.37
C VAL A 154 -9.76 0.00 17.90
N SER A 155 -9.84 1.30 17.68
CA SER A 155 -9.08 2.11 16.75
C SER A 155 -9.27 1.81 15.27
N PHE A 156 -10.07 2.65 14.61
CA PHE A 156 -9.90 2.94 13.19
C PHE A 156 -8.40 2.96 12.74
N PRO A 157 -7.44 3.48 13.55
CA PRO A 157 -6.00 3.25 13.34
C PRO A 157 -5.54 1.81 13.08
N ILE A 158 -5.93 0.79 13.87
CA ILE A 158 -5.46 -0.58 13.65
C ILE A 158 -6.06 -1.18 12.37
N VAL A 159 -7.34 -0.92 12.12
CA VAL A 159 -8.03 -1.37 10.89
C VAL A 159 -7.38 -0.74 9.67
N THR A 160 -7.04 0.56 9.76
CA THR A 160 -6.39 1.25 8.66
C THR A 160 -5.00 0.69 8.40
N GLN A 161 -4.16 0.57 9.42
CA GLN A 161 -2.83 -0.04 9.28
C GLN A 161 -2.88 -1.48 8.74
N PHE A 162 -3.82 -2.30 9.24
CA PHE A 162 -4.03 -3.65 8.73
C PHE A 162 -4.31 -3.64 7.22
N GLY A 163 -5.27 -2.83 6.76
CA GLY A 163 -5.63 -2.84 5.35
C GLY A 163 -4.53 -2.33 4.41
N VAL A 164 -3.74 -1.32 4.82
CA VAL A 164 -2.59 -0.84 4.04
C VAL A 164 -1.49 -1.89 3.95
N VAL A 165 -1.11 -2.50 5.08
CA VAL A 165 -0.06 -3.53 5.12
C VAL A 165 -0.50 -4.75 4.31
N ALA A 166 -1.72 -5.24 4.51
CA ALA A 166 -2.27 -6.35 3.75
C ALA A 166 -2.36 -6.04 2.24
N ALA A 167 -2.76 -4.83 1.85
CA ALA A 167 -2.76 -4.39 0.46
C ALA A 167 -1.35 -4.38 -0.15
N SER A 168 -0.35 -3.91 0.60
CA SER A 168 1.06 -3.90 0.17
C SER A 168 1.65 -5.30 -0.04
N MET A 169 1.00 -6.33 0.49
CA MET A 169 1.37 -7.74 0.35
C MET A 169 0.49 -8.50 -0.65
N GLY A 170 -0.45 -7.80 -1.32
CA GLY A 170 -1.32 -8.37 -2.34
C GLY A 170 -2.66 -8.92 -1.86
N TYR A 171 -2.99 -8.78 -0.58
CA TYR A 171 -4.21 -9.37 0.01
C TYR A 171 -5.44 -8.46 -0.05
N LEU A 172 -5.37 -7.32 -0.73
CA LEU A 172 -6.48 -6.34 -0.73
C LEU A 172 -7.81 -6.98 -1.14
N LYS A 173 -7.82 -7.77 -2.23
CA LYS A 173 -9.03 -8.45 -2.73
C LYS A 173 -9.65 -9.39 -1.69
N ASP A 174 -8.84 -10.00 -0.83
CA ASP A 174 -9.30 -10.98 0.15
C ASP A 174 -9.92 -10.31 1.38
N ILE A 175 -9.45 -9.11 1.72
CA ILE A 175 -9.90 -8.38 2.92
C ILE A 175 -10.96 -7.30 2.61
N TRP A 176 -11.04 -6.86 1.35
CA TRP A 176 -11.84 -5.71 0.94
C TRP A 176 -13.32 -5.77 1.34
N PRO A 177 -14.04 -6.90 1.18
CA PRO A 177 -15.48 -6.94 1.50
C PRO A 177 -15.79 -6.54 2.95
N ARG A 178 -14.96 -6.97 3.91
CA ARG A 178 -15.12 -6.64 5.33
C ARG A 178 -14.56 -5.26 5.65
N LEU A 179 -13.43 -4.91 5.03
CA LEU A 179 -12.79 -3.63 5.22
C LEU A 179 -13.69 -2.47 4.75
N GLY A 180 -14.29 -2.57 3.56
CA GLY A 180 -15.20 -1.56 3.02
C GLY A 180 -16.45 -1.36 3.88
N GLN A 181 -17.03 -2.44 4.40
CA GLN A 181 -18.15 -2.35 5.35
C GLN A 181 -17.75 -1.58 6.61
N THR A 182 -16.57 -1.88 7.16
CA THR A 182 -16.05 -1.22 8.36
C THR A 182 -15.77 0.28 8.14
N LEU A 183 -15.26 0.64 6.96
CA LEU A 183 -15.06 2.05 6.61
C LEU A 183 -16.37 2.84 6.55
N THR A 184 -17.44 2.21 6.07
CA THR A 184 -18.77 2.83 6.03
C THR A 184 -19.28 3.17 7.44
N LEU A 185 -18.89 2.37 8.44
CA LEU A 185 -19.36 2.53 9.82
C LEU A 185 -18.50 3.47 10.65
N LEU A 186 -17.18 3.49 10.43
CA LEU A 186 -16.24 4.10 11.37
C LEU A 186 -15.52 5.35 10.86
N ALA A 187 -15.48 5.57 9.54
CA ALA A 187 -14.67 6.64 8.97
C ALA A 187 -15.50 7.90 8.69
N ASP A 188 -14.97 9.07 9.05
CA ASP A 188 -15.43 10.31 8.43
C ASP A 188 -14.92 10.39 6.97
N PRO A 189 -15.59 11.15 6.08
CA PRO A 189 -15.24 11.18 4.67
C PRO A 189 -13.80 11.64 4.38
N ALA A 190 -13.23 12.54 5.18
CA ALA A 190 -11.89 13.05 4.95
C ALA A 190 -10.81 12.03 5.36
N SER A 191 -10.94 11.44 6.54
CA SER A 191 -10.05 10.36 6.99
C SER A 191 -10.19 9.12 6.11
N GLY A 192 -11.42 8.78 5.72
CA GLY A 192 -11.72 7.70 4.79
C GLY A 192 -11.06 7.88 3.43
N LEU A 193 -11.12 9.08 2.83
CA LEU A 193 -10.46 9.35 1.55
C LEU A 193 -8.93 9.20 1.62
N ASN A 194 -8.30 9.72 2.67
CA ASN A 194 -6.85 9.56 2.87
C ASN A 194 -6.49 8.08 2.97
N TYR A 195 -7.29 7.33 3.72
CA TYR A 195 -7.09 5.91 3.88
C TYR A 195 -7.25 5.11 2.57
N LEU A 196 -8.33 5.35 1.82
CA LEU A 196 -8.55 4.72 0.51
C LEU A 196 -7.39 5.01 -0.46
N THR A 197 -6.86 6.22 -0.43
CA THR A 197 -5.69 6.61 -1.24
C THR A 197 -4.43 5.84 -0.83
N ASP A 198 -4.21 5.64 0.47
CA ASP A 198 -3.05 4.88 0.97
C ASP A 198 -3.17 3.38 0.64
N ILE A 199 -4.37 2.79 0.73
CA ILE A 199 -4.64 1.42 0.25
C ILE A 199 -4.36 1.31 -1.25
N GLU A 200 -4.94 2.21 -2.06
CA GLU A 200 -4.77 2.21 -3.52
C GLU A 200 -3.28 2.23 -3.86
N ARG A 201 -2.52 3.15 -3.26
CA ARG A 201 -1.08 3.27 -3.48
C ARG A 201 -0.35 1.97 -3.12
N ALA A 202 -0.65 1.37 -1.97
CA ALA A 202 -0.01 0.14 -1.52
C ALA A 202 -0.31 -1.03 -2.46
N ALA A 203 -1.56 -1.20 -2.88
CA ALA A 203 -1.98 -2.26 -3.78
C ALA A 203 -1.41 -2.11 -5.19
N VAL A 204 -1.42 -0.88 -5.73
CA VAL A 204 -0.79 -0.56 -7.02
C VAL A 204 0.71 -0.87 -6.97
N GLN A 205 1.41 -0.48 -5.90
CA GLN A 205 2.84 -0.72 -5.76
C GLN A 205 3.17 -2.22 -5.74
N TYR A 206 2.39 -3.02 -5.03
CA TYR A 206 2.54 -4.47 -5.01
C TYR A 206 2.35 -5.08 -6.41
N GLU A 207 1.22 -4.79 -7.06
CA GLU A 207 0.88 -5.35 -8.36
C GLU A 207 1.85 -4.87 -9.45
N LYS A 208 2.34 -3.63 -9.38
CA LYS A 208 3.37 -3.10 -10.29
C LYS A 208 4.70 -3.86 -10.21
N GLY A 209 5.05 -4.37 -9.02
CA GLY A 209 6.24 -5.21 -8.84
C GLY A 209 6.13 -6.55 -9.56
N LEU A 210 4.91 -7.09 -9.68
CA LEU A 210 4.64 -8.37 -10.33
C LEU A 210 4.30 -8.25 -11.82
N HIS A 211 3.60 -7.19 -12.20
CA HIS A 211 3.02 -6.98 -13.52
C HIS A 211 3.32 -5.55 -14.04
N PRO A 212 4.60 -5.21 -14.27
CA PRO A 212 5.00 -3.87 -14.71
C PRO A 212 4.41 -3.48 -16.07
N GLU A 213 4.01 -4.46 -16.89
CA GLU A 213 3.36 -4.24 -18.18
C GLU A 213 1.88 -3.84 -18.07
N ARG A 214 1.27 -4.00 -16.88
CA ARG A 214 -0.16 -3.74 -16.63
C ARG A 214 -0.43 -2.57 -15.69
N VAL A 215 0.58 -1.73 -15.42
CA VAL A 215 0.50 -0.68 -14.40
C VAL A 215 -0.71 0.23 -14.61
N LEU A 216 -0.98 0.65 -15.84
CA LEU A 216 -2.13 1.51 -16.15
C LEU A 216 -3.46 0.81 -15.85
N GLN A 217 -3.61 -0.47 -16.20
CA GLN A 217 -4.83 -1.24 -15.91
C GLN A 217 -5.02 -1.48 -14.40
N ILE A 218 -3.93 -1.70 -13.69
CA ILE A 218 -3.91 -1.88 -12.23
C ILE A 218 -4.35 -0.59 -11.54
N GLU A 219 -3.77 0.56 -11.92
CA GLU A 219 -4.14 1.88 -11.40
C GLU A 219 -5.61 2.19 -11.68
N GLN A 220 -6.08 1.94 -12.92
CA GLN A 220 -7.49 2.11 -13.29
C GLN A 220 -8.42 1.24 -12.44
N TYR A 221 -8.08 -0.02 -12.24
CA TYR A 221 -8.88 -0.96 -11.45
C TYR A 221 -9.03 -0.51 -10.00
N TYR A 222 -7.92 -0.20 -9.32
CA TYR A 222 -7.99 0.19 -7.92
C TYR A 222 -8.63 1.57 -7.74
N ARG A 223 -8.35 2.53 -8.64
CA ARG A 223 -9.01 3.84 -8.62
C ARG A 223 -10.52 3.73 -8.78
N ALA A 224 -10.98 2.92 -9.73
CA ALA A 224 -12.40 2.64 -9.91
C ALA A 224 -13.01 2.01 -8.65
N MET A 225 -12.31 1.06 -8.03
CA MET A 225 -12.74 0.45 -6.76
C MET A 225 -12.88 1.49 -5.64
N MET A 226 -11.94 2.44 -5.51
CA MET A 226 -12.03 3.51 -4.50
C MET A 226 -13.20 4.46 -4.76
N ILE A 227 -13.40 4.89 -6.02
CA ILE A 227 -14.51 5.77 -6.41
C ILE A 227 -15.84 5.09 -6.13
N ASN A 228 -15.98 3.81 -6.51
CA ASN A 228 -17.20 3.05 -6.27
C ASN A 228 -17.48 2.93 -4.76
N ALA A 229 -16.45 2.69 -3.94
CA ALA A 229 -16.62 2.69 -2.48
C ALA A 229 -17.11 4.03 -1.95
N CYS A 230 -16.50 5.16 -2.36
CA CYS A 230 -16.99 6.49 -1.97
C CYS A 230 -18.45 6.70 -2.38
N CYS A 231 -18.85 6.27 -3.58
CA CYS A 231 -20.23 6.35 -4.05
C CYS A 231 -21.20 5.55 -3.17
N HIS A 232 -20.83 4.32 -2.79
CA HIS A 232 -21.64 3.47 -1.92
C HIS A 232 -21.72 3.97 -0.48
N MET A 233 -20.69 4.68 0.00
CA MET A 233 -20.64 5.29 1.33
C MET A 233 -21.34 6.66 1.40
N GLY A 234 -21.83 7.19 0.27
CA GLY A 234 -22.41 8.55 0.20
C GLY A 234 -21.36 9.67 0.26
N TRP A 235 -20.07 9.36 0.08
CA TRP A 235 -18.98 10.35 0.07
C TRP A 235 -18.79 10.92 -1.34
N LEU A 236 -19.85 11.53 -1.88
CA LEU A 236 -19.93 11.90 -3.30
C LEU A 236 -18.89 12.96 -3.68
N GLN A 237 -18.65 13.95 -2.81
CA GLN A 237 -17.60 14.94 -3.04
C GLN A 237 -16.20 14.30 -3.13
N GLN A 238 -15.92 13.31 -2.28
CA GLN A 238 -14.66 12.57 -2.30
C GLN A 238 -14.55 11.70 -3.56
N ALA A 239 -15.66 11.10 -4.02
CA ALA A 239 -15.70 10.37 -5.29
C ALA A 239 -15.37 11.29 -6.49
N VAL A 240 -15.95 12.49 -6.53
CA VAL A 240 -15.65 13.50 -7.56
C VAL A 240 -14.19 13.96 -7.48
N ASN A 241 -13.65 14.14 -6.27
CA ASN A 241 -12.25 14.50 -6.07
C ASN A 241 -11.29 13.40 -6.56
N LEU A 242 -11.61 12.13 -6.31
CA LEU A 242 -10.83 11.00 -6.84
C LEU A 242 -10.91 10.91 -8.36
N LEU A 243 -12.10 11.13 -8.93
CA LEU A 243 -12.33 11.18 -10.38
C LEU A 243 -11.50 12.30 -11.03
N HIS A 244 -11.48 13.50 -10.45
CA HIS A 244 -10.66 14.61 -10.93
C HIS A 244 -9.15 14.31 -10.83
N LYS A 245 -8.70 13.55 -9.84
CA LYS A 245 -7.30 13.11 -9.74
C LYS A 245 -6.94 11.99 -10.72
N SER A 246 -7.88 11.48 -11.51
CA SER A 246 -7.67 10.39 -12.47
C SER A 246 -7.32 10.87 -13.87
N ASN A 247 -6.96 12.14 -14.06
CA ASN A 247 -6.79 12.85 -15.35
C ASN A 247 -6.03 12.11 -16.47
N GLU A 248 -5.25 11.07 -16.17
CA GLU A 248 -4.46 10.30 -17.14
C GLU A 248 -4.95 8.86 -17.36
N THR A 249 -5.98 8.41 -16.63
CA THR A 249 -6.42 7.02 -16.61
C THR A 249 -7.91 6.91 -16.95
N ARG A 250 -8.21 6.18 -18.03
CA ARG A 250 -9.60 5.87 -18.39
C ARG A 250 -10.20 4.92 -17.36
N LEU A 251 -11.24 5.35 -16.68
CA LEU A 251 -11.99 4.47 -15.79
C LEU A 251 -13.03 3.64 -16.58
N PRO A 252 -13.48 2.50 -16.03
CA PRO A 252 -14.57 1.72 -16.61
C PRO A 252 -15.86 2.56 -16.72
N GLN A 253 -16.63 2.35 -17.79
CA GLN A 253 -17.87 3.11 -18.04
C GLN A 253 -18.86 3.01 -16.88
N ASP A 254 -18.96 1.83 -16.26
CA ASP A 254 -19.85 1.58 -15.13
C ASP A 254 -19.53 2.46 -13.92
N THR A 255 -18.25 2.81 -13.72
CA THR A 255 -17.82 3.75 -12.66
C THR A 255 -18.35 5.15 -12.92
N TYR A 256 -18.30 5.62 -14.17
CA TYR A 256 -18.85 6.92 -14.56
C TYR A 256 -20.38 6.95 -14.44
N GLN A 257 -21.06 5.87 -14.81
CA GLN A 257 -22.51 5.79 -14.65
C GLN A 257 -22.91 5.76 -13.17
N LEU A 258 -22.18 5.02 -12.34
CA LEU A 258 -22.45 4.94 -10.90
C LEU A 258 -22.33 6.31 -10.22
N ILE A 259 -21.25 7.06 -10.46
CA ILE A 259 -21.07 8.37 -9.83
C ILE A 259 -22.14 9.37 -10.28
N LEU A 260 -22.44 9.42 -11.58
CA LEU A 260 -23.48 10.31 -12.11
C LEU A 260 -24.87 9.95 -11.58
N HIS A 261 -25.17 8.66 -11.46
CA HIS A 261 -26.41 8.19 -10.88
C HIS A 261 -26.52 8.60 -9.41
N LYS A 262 -25.49 8.37 -8.60
CA LYS A 262 -25.48 8.70 -7.18
C LYS A 262 -25.58 10.21 -6.91
N LEU A 263 -24.91 11.04 -7.70
CA LEU A 263 -25.02 12.50 -7.61
C LEU A 263 -26.44 12.99 -7.94
N ARG A 264 -27.10 12.40 -8.95
CA ARG A 264 -28.50 12.73 -9.26
C ARG A 264 -29.47 12.27 -8.18
N GLU A 265 -29.25 11.09 -7.61
CA GLU A 265 -30.05 10.59 -6.48
C GLU A 265 -29.96 11.51 -5.26
N ASP A 266 -28.81 12.13 -5.04
CA ASP A 266 -28.57 13.10 -3.95
C ASP A 266 -29.09 14.52 -4.27
N GLY A 267 -29.45 14.79 -5.53
CA GLY A 267 -29.85 16.12 -6.00
C GLY A 267 -28.69 17.10 -6.22
N ASP A 268 -27.45 16.61 -6.28
CA ASP A 268 -26.23 17.40 -6.50
C ASP A 268 -25.99 17.66 -8.00
N GLU A 269 -26.80 18.55 -8.59
CA GLU A 269 -26.69 18.90 -10.01
C GLU A 269 -25.35 19.55 -10.39
N ASP A 270 -24.76 20.33 -9.47
CA ASP A 270 -23.44 20.93 -9.65
C ASP A 270 -22.36 19.84 -9.76
N GLY A 271 -22.40 18.85 -8.85
CA GLY A 271 -21.54 17.67 -8.90
C GLY A 271 -21.71 16.86 -10.18
N VAL A 272 -22.95 16.71 -10.68
CA VAL A 272 -23.23 16.06 -11.97
C VAL A 272 -22.55 16.80 -13.13
N GLU A 273 -22.65 18.13 -13.17
CA GLU A 273 -22.03 18.93 -14.22
C GLU A 273 -20.50 18.82 -14.19
N ILE A 274 -19.91 18.91 -12.99
CA ILE A 274 -18.46 18.75 -12.78
C ILE A 274 -18.01 17.35 -13.25
N ALA A 275 -18.69 16.30 -12.81
CA ALA A 275 -18.35 14.92 -13.18
C ALA A 275 -18.44 14.71 -14.70
N LYS A 276 -19.49 15.23 -15.37
CA LYS A 276 -19.62 15.17 -16.84
C LYS A 276 -18.44 15.84 -17.55
N LYS A 277 -18.03 17.05 -17.12
CA LYS A 277 -16.89 17.77 -17.71
C LYS A 277 -15.60 16.94 -17.60
N ILE A 278 -15.36 16.34 -16.43
CA ILE A 278 -14.18 15.48 -16.22
C ILE A 278 -14.24 14.24 -17.12
N ILE A 279 -15.39 13.58 -17.22
CA ILE A 279 -15.59 12.39 -18.06
C ILE A 279 -15.31 12.71 -19.54
N VAL A 280 -15.87 13.81 -20.06
CA VAL A 280 -15.62 14.25 -21.44
C VAL A 280 -14.13 14.53 -21.68
N ALA A 281 -13.46 15.18 -20.72
CA ALA A 281 -12.03 15.44 -20.80
C ALA A 281 -11.21 14.13 -20.82
N HIS A 282 -11.57 13.14 -20.00
CA HIS A 282 -10.93 11.82 -20.00
C HIS A 282 -11.11 11.11 -21.35
N GLU A 283 -12.33 11.09 -21.89
CA GLU A 283 -12.63 10.46 -23.18
C GLU A 283 -11.85 11.11 -24.33
N ALA A 284 -11.76 12.45 -24.34
CA ALA A 284 -10.98 13.19 -25.32
C ALA A 284 -9.49 12.84 -25.24
N THR A 285 -8.91 12.77 -24.03
CA THR A 285 -7.50 12.40 -23.82
C THR A 285 -7.21 10.99 -24.34
N VAL A 286 -8.07 10.03 -24.03
CA VAL A 286 -7.91 8.64 -24.51
C VAL A 286 -8.04 8.55 -26.03
N ALA A 287 -9.03 9.23 -26.61
CA ALA A 287 -9.22 9.25 -28.06
C ALA A 287 -7.99 9.86 -28.77
N TRP A 288 -7.42 10.91 -28.19
CA TRP A 288 -6.18 11.51 -28.69
C TRP A 288 -4.98 10.54 -28.59
N GLN A 289 -4.81 9.86 -27.46
CA GLN A 289 -3.75 8.86 -27.28
C GLN A 289 -3.87 7.72 -28.31
N MET A 290 -5.07 7.15 -28.48
CA MET A 290 -5.33 6.07 -29.45
C MET A 290 -5.01 6.50 -30.88
N ARG A 291 -5.44 7.70 -31.29
CA ARG A 291 -5.13 8.24 -32.63
C ARG A 291 -3.62 8.43 -32.83
N SER A 292 -2.93 8.96 -31.84
CA SER A 292 -1.48 9.16 -31.89
C SER A 292 -0.72 7.84 -32.03
N THR A 293 -1.12 6.80 -31.31
CA THR A 293 -0.50 5.46 -31.42
C THR A 293 -0.74 4.83 -32.80
N LEU A 294 -1.94 4.95 -33.36
CA LEU A 294 -2.27 4.44 -34.70
C LEU A 294 -1.48 5.17 -35.80
N LEU A 295 -1.37 6.50 -35.71
CA LEU A 295 -0.60 7.30 -36.66
C LEU A 295 0.90 6.99 -36.61
N MET A 296 1.46 6.78 -35.41
CA MET A 296 2.86 6.37 -35.26
C MET A 296 3.14 5.00 -35.88
N ARG A 297 2.26 4.01 -35.67
CA ARG A 297 2.41 2.68 -36.32
C ARG A 297 2.33 2.78 -37.85
N SER A 298 1.43 3.61 -38.39
CA SER A 298 1.32 3.81 -39.85
C SER A 298 2.58 4.46 -40.45
N ARG A 299 3.18 5.43 -39.76
CA ARG A 299 4.42 6.08 -40.20
C ARG A 299 5.62 5.13 -40.13
N TYR A 300 5.73 4.33 -39.07
CA TYR A 300 6.79 3.33 -38.92
C TYR A 300 6.73 2.28 -40.03
N HIS A 301 5.55 1.74 -40.33
CA HIS A 301 5.40 0.78 -41.43
C HIS A 301 5.72 1.38 -42.81
N ARG A 302 5.36 2.65 -43.06
CA ARG A 302 5.75 3.31 -44.32
C ARG A 302 7.26 3.54 -44.42
N TYR A 303 7.90 3.94 -43.33
CA TYR A 303 9.33 4.25 -43.34
C TYR A 303 10.20 2.99 -43.47
N TYR A 304 9.92 1.94 -42.69
CA TYR A 304 10.71 0.71 -42.71
C TYR A 304 10.27 -0.28 -43.81
N GLY A 305 9.00 -0.28 -44.20
CA GLY A 305 8.53 -1.05 -45.36
C GLY A 305 9.16 -0.57 -46.67
N ALA A 306 9.35 0.74 -46.84
CA ALA A 306 10.03 1.29 -48.00
C ALA A 306 11.53 0.93 -48.06
N GLN A 307 12.20 0.81 -46.91
CA GLN A 307 13.62 0.42 -46.85
C GLN A 307 13.85 -1.08 -47.11
N ALA A 308 12.90 -1.96 -46.76
CA ALA A 308 13.00 -3.38 -47.04
C ALA A 308 12.91 -3.70 -48.55
N ILE A 309 12.11 -2.93 -49.30
CA ILE A 309 11.97 -3.08 -50.75
C ILE A 309 13.27 -2.66 -51.49
N GLN A 310 14.03 -1.71 -50.95
CA GLN A 310 15.29 -1.26 -51.57
C GLN A 310 16.49 -2.20 -51.36
N LYS A 311 16.44 -3.13 -50.40
CA LYS A 311 17.55 -4.08 -50.13
C LYS A 311 17.35 -5.48 -50.73
N GLY A 312 16.18 -5.77 -51.32
CA GLY A 312 15.84 -7.07 -51.89
C GLY A 312 16.10 -7.24 -53.39
N SER A 313 16.57 -6.20 -54.10
CA SER A 313 16.82 -6.27 -55.56
C SER A 313 18.27 -6.61 -55.93
N GLY A 314 19.03 -7.20 -55.00
CA GLY A 314 20.33 -7.80 -55.29
C GLY A 314 20.12 -9.18 -55.93
N THR A 315 20.03 -9.22 -57.25
CA THR A 315 20.17 -10.43 -58.06
C THR A 315 21.45 -11.16 -57.67
N GLU A 316 21.30 -12.40 -57.16
CA GLU A 316 22.41 -13.36 -57.11
C GLU A 316 22.92 -13.59 -58.55
N PRO A 317 24.26 -13.66 -58.74
CA PRO A 317 24.88 -13.86 -60.05
C PRO A 317 24.66 -15.26 -60.64
#